data_AF-A0A2M7N860-F1
#
_entry.id   AF-A0A2M7N860-F1
#
_cell.length_a   1.000
_cell.length_b   1.000
_cell.length_c   1.000
_cell.angle_alpha   90.00
_cell.angle_beta   90.00
_cell.angle_gamma   90.00
#
_symmetry.space_group_name_H-M   'P 1'
#
loop_
_entity.id
_entity.type
_entity.pdbx_description
1 polymer ?
#
loop_
_entity_poly.entity_id
_entity_poly.type
_entity_poly.pdbx_seq_one_letter_code
_entity_poly.pdbx_strand_id
1 'polypeptide(L)'
;MKKIKILITACFSVLTSTLLNAQVAINDSGANPDASAGLDISFAKKGLLIPRDTLIGVNDGTTITNPANSLLVYNTGVSWGTPGYYYNAGTTVAPNWVRFMIGKEGWMITGNDNITSPTSSYGTTINNNFIGTTNTVDFAFAANNYEKMRIKSDANGNTVRIGIGTDSVTAYPSGLTTTLLHIFDDGTAATDFAQLQLGANKTTADNKVGELNFHASVNTTDRRAASIESYLTGVSAAPNISGDLRFFTNDTVPTTLTERMRITSKGYVGINTTSPTAYLEVQTPSAGGPFLGAKIWNNRGTTGNYALELNVASTAVTNRILSIKGNGTEVASFRGNG
;
A
#
# COMPACT_ATOMS: atom_id res chain seq x y z
N MET A 1 88.34 17.76 -28.67
CA MET A 1 87.21 17.64 -29.62
C MET A 1 86.56 16.25 -29.68
N LYS A 2 87.24 15.14 -30.02
CA LYS A 2 86.59 13.80 -30.14
C LYS A 2 85.73 13.39 -28.93
N LYS A 3 86.22 13.57 -27.69
CA LYS A 3 85.47 13.23 -26.46
C LYS A 3 84.17 14.02 -26.27
N ILE A 4 84.11 15.28 -26.72
CA ILE A 4 82.90 16.12 -26.66
C ILE A 4 81.85 15.66 -27.67
N LYS A 5 82.26 15.26 -28.88
CA LYS A 5 81.32 14.71 -29.87
C LYS A 5 80.65 13.42 -29.36
N ILE A 6 81.41 12.52 -28.74
CA ILE A 6 80.87 11.27 -28.15
C ILE A 6 79.86 11.58 -27.03
N LEU A 7 80.16 12.54 -26.15
CA LEU A 7 79.24 12.93 -25.08
C LEU A 7 77.94 13.54 -25.61
N ILE A 8 78.02 14.40 -26.64
CA ILE A 8 76.85 15.02 -27.28
C ILE A 8 76.01 13.96 -28.01
N THR A 9 76.62 13.03 -28.75
CA THR A 9 75.90 11.92 -29.40
C THR A 9 75.22 11.01 -28.38
N ALA A 10 75.88 10.69 -27.27
CA ALA A 10 75.29 9.89 -26.18
C ALA A 10 74.08 10.61 -25.53
N CYS A 11 74.22 11.89 -25.17
CA CYS A 11 73.10 12.68 -24.66
C CYS A 11 71.95 12.80 -25.67
N PHE A 12 72.23 12.96 -26.97
CA PHE A 12 71.21 13.03 -28.00
C PHE A 12 70.45 11.69 -28.13
N SER A 13 71.15 10.55 -28.08
CA SER A 13 70.52 9.22 -28.09
C SER A 13 69.66 8.92 -26.86
N VAL A 14 70.01 9.48 -25.70
CA VAL A 14 69.22 9.37 -24.45
C VAL A 14 68.04 10.35 -24.45
N LEU A 15 68.14 11.51 -25.11
CA LEU A 15 67.01 12.42 -25.30
C LEU A 15 65.98 11.93 -26.33
N THR A 16 66.39 11.02 -27.24
CA THR A 16 65.49 10.39 -28.22
C THR A 16 64.78 9.14 -27.71
N SER A 17 64.94 8.74 -26.44
CA SER A 17 64.05 7.74 -25.84
C SER A 17 62.68 8.39 -25.57
N THR A 18 61.88 8.47 -26.63
CA THR A 18 60.48 8.87 -26.55
C THR A 18 59.76 8.06 -25.47
N LEU A 19 58.92 8.72 -24.69
CA LEU A 19 58.04 8.11 -23.69
C LEU A 19 57.34 6.88 -24.30
N LEU A 20 57.77 5.68 -23.89
CA LEU A 20 57.11 4.44 -24.27
C LEU A 20 55.80 4.39 -23.49
N ASN A 21 54.70 4.77 -24.15
CA ASN A 21 53.36 4.59 -23.58
C ASN A 21 53.14 3.10 -23.33
N ALA A 22 52.94 2.71 -22.08
CA ALA A 22 52.71 1.32 -21.67
C ALA A 22 51.30 0.80 -22.02
N GLN A 23 50.63 1.45 -22.98
CA GLN A 23 49.26 1.19 -23.41
C GLN A 23 49.29 0.22 -24.60
N VAL A 24 48.45 -0.80 -24.54
CA VAL A 24 48.36 -1.81 -25.61
C VAL A 24 47.17 -1.49 -26.50
N ALA A 25 47.40 -1.26 -27.79
CA ALA A 25 46.34 -1.26 -28.80
C ALA A 25 46.30 -2.61 -29.52
N ILE A 26 45.10 -3.17 -29.67
CA ILE A 26 44.83 -4.33 -30.51
C ILE A 26 43.74 -3.94 -31.51
N ASN A 27 44.16 -3.55 -32.72
CA ASN A 27 43.29 -3.12 -33.82
C ASN A 27 43.88 -3.51 -35.19
N ASP A 28 43.12 -3.34 -36.27
CA ASP A 28 43.57 -3.53 -37.65
C ASP A 28 43.87 -2.23 -38.41
N SER A 29 43.66 -1.07 -37.78
CA SER A 29 43.87 0.26 -38.36
C SER A 29 45.26 0.86 -38.11
N GLY A 30 46.01 0.32 -37.14
CA GLY A 30 47.25 0.91 -36.66
C GLY A 30 47.07 2.17 -35.80
N ALA A 31 45.84 2.43 -35.33
CA ALA A 31 45.56 3.57 -34.46
C ALA A 31 46.24 3.41 -33.09
N ASN A 32 46.70 4.52 -32.52
CA ASN A 32 47.12 4.58 -31.12
C ASN A 32 45.94 4.21 -30.19
N PRO A 33 46.19 3.59 -29.02
CA PRO A 33 45.15 3.35 -28.04
C PRO A 33 44.59 4.68 -27.51
N ASP A 34 43.33 4.67 -27.05
CA ASP A 34 42.77 5.80 -26.32
C ASP A 34 43.66 6.18 -25.11
N ALA A 35 43.88 7.49 -24.92
CA ALA A 35 44.79 7.99 -23.88
C ALA A 35 44.38 7.62 -22.45
N SER A 36 43.11 7.24 -22.21
CA SER A 36 42.61 6.76 -20.92
C SER A 36 42.72 5.24 -20.72
N ALA A 37 43.03 4.47 -21.77
CA ALA A 37 43.02 3.02 -21.75
C ALA A 37 44.42 2.42 -21.51
N GLY A 38 44.53 1.43 -20.61
CA GLY A 38 45.73 0.58 -20.53
C GLY A 38 45.76 -0.51 -21.62
N LEU A 39 44.57 -0.93 -22.06
CA LEU A 39 44.34 -1.86 -23.16
C LEU A 39 43.13 -1.36 -23.97
N ASP A 40 43.34 -1.08 -25.25
CA ASP A 40 42.32 -0.70 -26.22
C ASP A 40 42.16 -1.82 -27.26
N ILE A 41 40.93 -2.27 -27.48
CA ILE A 41 40.59 -3.31 -28.45
C ILE A 41 39.53 -2.74 -29.39
N SER A 42 39.95 -2.37 -30.61
CA SER A 42 39.11 -1.65 -31.56
C SER A 42 39.11 -2.36 -32.90
N PHE A 43 37.99 -3.01 -33.22
CA PHE A 43 37.79 -3.76 -34.46
C PHE A 43 36.36 -3.61 -34.95
N ALA A 44 36.17 -3.53 -36.27
CA ALA A 44 34.85 -3.68 -36.86
C ALA A 44 34.36 -5.13 -36.70
N LYS A 45 33.19 -5.31 -36.07
CA LYS A 45 32.45 -6.60 -35.99
C LYS A 45 33.19 -7.75 -35.30
N LYS A 46 34.23 -7.47 -34.49
CA LYS A 46 34.89 -8.45 -33.60
C LYS A 46 34.72 -7.99 -32.15
N GLY A 47 34.79 -8.92 -31.21
CA GLY A 47 34.74 -8.64 -29.77
C GLY A 47 35.82 -9.41 -29.01
N LEU A 48 35.91 -9.15 -27.70
CA LEU A 48 36.82 -9.86 -26.80
C LEU A 48 36.18 -11.15 -26.29
N LEU A 49 36.87 -12.28 -26.46
CA LEU A 49 36.56 -13.51 -25.71
C LEU A 49 37.38 -13.53 -24.41
N ILE A 50 36.67 -13.50 -23.29
CA ILE A 50 37.19 -13.76 -21.95
C ILE A 50 37.48 -15.28 -21.82
N PRO A 51 38.45 -15.70 -20.99
CA PRO A 51 38.63 -17.11 -20.60
C PRO A 51 37.30 -17.78 -20.22
N ARG A 52 37.13 -19.05 -20.62
CA ARG A 52 35.88 -19.81 -20.47
C ARG A 52 36.18 -21.08 -19.69
N ASP A 53 35.70 -21.15 -18.46
CA ASP A 53 35.96 -22.25 -17.54
C ASP A 53 34.70 -22.66 -16.77
N THR A 54 34.70 -23.90 -16.27
CA THR A 54 33.56 -24.48 -15.54
C THR A 54 33.76 -24.25 -14.03
N LEU A 55 33.30 -23.12 -13.49
CA LEU A 55 33.38 -22.86 -12.05
C LEU A 55 32.50 -23.84 -11.28
N ILE A 56 33.03 -24.41 -10.19
CA ILE A 56 32.34 -25.45 -9.39
C ILE A 56 31.69 -24.93 -8.10
N GLY A 57 31.90 -23.66 -7.73
CA GLY A 57 31.37 -23.10 -6.49
C GLY A 57 31.64 -21.61 -6.30
N VAL A 58 30.91 -20.97 -5.38
CA VAL A 58 31.07 -19.54 -5.05
C VAL A 58 32.50 -19.20 -4.60
N ASN A 59 33.12 -20.11 -3.85
CA ASN A 59 34.48 -19.98 -3.32
C ASN A 59 35.50 -20.85 -4.09
N ASP A 60 35.27 -21.13 -5.38
CA ASP A 60 36.16 -21.94 -6.19
C ASP A 60 37.50 -21.24 -6.47
N GLY A 61 38.53 -21.62 -5.73
CA GLY A 61 39.93 -21.25 -5.97
C GLY A 61 40.75 -22.36 -6.64
N THR A 62 40.10 -23.35 -7.25
CA THR A 62 40.73 -24.58 -7.76
C THR A 62 40.68 -24.72 -9.27
N THR A 63 39.54 -24.40 -9.91
CA THR A 63 39.42 -24.35 -11.38
C THR A 63 40.38 -23.32 -11.97
N ILE A 64 40.47 -22.17 -11.29
CA ILE A 64 41.52 -21.17 -11.52
C ILE A 64 42.28 -21.04 -10.19
N THR A 65 43.48 -21.59 -10.12
CA THR A 65 44.33 -21.53 -8.93
C THR A 65 44.74 -20.09 -8.61
N ASN A 66 44.58 -19.66 -7.36
CA ASN A 66 44.92 -18.31 -6.89
C ASN A 66 44.30 -17.18 -7.75
N PRO A 67 42.97 -17.14 -7.92
CA PRO A 67 42.33 -16.17 -8.81
C PRO A 67 42.45 -14.75 -8.23
N ALA A 68 42.99 -13.80 -8.99
CA ALA A 68 43.14 -12.42 -8.51
C ALA A 68 41.78 -11.77 -8.19
N ASN A 69 41.76 -10.77 -7.30
CA ASN A 69 40.59 -9.90 -7.16
C ASN A 69 40.29 -9.21 -8.51
N SER A 70 39.01 -9.05 -8.83
CA SER A 70 38.52 -8.55 -10.12
C SER A 70 38.91 -9.39 -11.37
N LEU A 71 39.43 -10.62 -11.20
CA LEU A 71 39.67 -11.52 -12.32
C LEU A 71 38.33 -11.88 -12.98
N LEU A 72 38.21 -11.63 -14.29
CA LEU A 72 37.01 -11.86 -15.10
C LEU A 72 37.11 -13.19 -15.87
N VAL A 73 36.08 -14.02 -15.75
CA VAL A 73 35.92 -15.30 -16.45
C VAL A 73 34.49 -15.43 -17.00
N TYR A 74 34.29 -16.17 -18.08
CA TYR A 74 32.97 -16.65 -18.48
C TYR A 74 32.76 -18.06 -17.93
N ASN A 75 31.88 -18.20 -16.94
CA ASN A 75 31.49 -19.50 -16.42
C ASN A 75 30.65 -20.26 -17.45
N THR A 76 31.07 -21.47 -17.81
CA THR A 76 30.33 -22.42 -18.65
C THR A 76 29.55 -23.46 -17.84
N GLY A 77 29.82 -23.59 -16.54
CA GLY A 77 29.20 -24.57 -15.66
C GLY A 77 27.75 -24.25 -15.32
N VAL A 78 26.96 -25.31 -15.11
CA VAL A 78 25.54 -25.26 -14.71
C VAL A 78 25.26 -25.82 -13.31
N SER A 79 26.27 -26.42 -12.66
CA SER A 79 26.11 -27.17 -11.41
C SER A 79 25.93 -26.32 -10.15
N TRP A 80 26.47 -25.10 -10.16
CA TRP A 80 26.43 -24.17 -9.02
C TRP A 80 25.86 -22.78 -9.39
N GLY A 81 25.89 -22.39 -10.66
CA GLY A 81 25.36 -21.11 -11.13
C GLY A 81 24.98 -21.15 -12.61
N THR A 82 24.29 -20.10 -13.05
CA THR A 82 23.90 -19.95 -14.46
C THR A 82 25.10 -19.51 -15.30
N PRO A 83 25.34 -20.08 -16.50
CA PRO A 83 26.40 -19.63 -17.40
C PRO A 83 26.38 -18.13 -17.68
N GLY A 84 27.55 -17.51 -17.81
CA GLY A 84 27.68 -16.06 -18.00
C GLY A 84 29.02 -15.51 -17.51
N TYR A 85 29.17 -14.19 -17.50
CA TYR A 85 30.37 -13.53 -17.01
C TYR A 85 30.36 -13.43 -15.47
N TYR A 86 31.46 -13.85 -14.85
CA TYR A 86 31.71 -13.78 -13.41
C TYR A 86 33.04 -13.08 -13.15
N TYR A 87 33.13 -12.35 -12.04
CA TYR A 87 34.40 -11.83 -11.53
C TYR A 87 34.62 -12.28 -10.09
N ASN A 88 35.89 -12.44 -9.69
CA ASN A 88 36.23 -12.67 -8.30
C ASN A 88 36.10 -11.37 -7.50
N ALA A 89 35.00 -11.20 -6.78
CA ALA A 89 34.79 -10.10 -5.84
C ALA A 89 35.56 -10.28 -4.52
N GLY A 90 36.04 -11.51 -4.26
CA GLY A 90 36.82 -11.88 -3.08
C GLY A 90 38.32 -11.64 -3.25
N THR A 91 39.12 -12.36 -2.47
CA THR A 91 40.59 -12.31 -2.52
C THR A 91 41.17 -13.53 -3.22
N THR A 92 42.49 -13.55 -3.41
CA THR A 92 43.22 -14.71 -3.95
C THR A 92 43.12 -15.96 -3.08
N VAL A 93 43.04 -15.80 -1.76
CA VAL A 93 42.97 -16.91 -0.78
C VAL A 93 41.55 -17.28 -0.36
N ALA A 94 40.61 -16.36 -0.57
CA ALA A 94 39.17 -16.55 -0.32
C ALA A 94 38.40 -15.91 -1.48
N PRO A 95 38.31 -16.60 -2.64
CA PRO A 95 37.55 -16.09 -3.78
C PRO A 95 36.05 -16.05 -3.47
N ASN A 96 35.35 -15.15 -4.18
CA ASN A 96 33.91 -15.03 -4.17
C ASN A 96 33.45 -14.67 -5.60
N TRP A 97 32.98 -15.66 -6.35
CA TRP A 97 32.58 -15.49 -7.74
C TRP A 97 31.20 -14.84 -7.84
N VAL A 98 31.18 -13.58 -8.28
CA VAL A 98 29.96 -12.81 -8.49
C VAL A 98 29.69 -12.68 -9.98
N ARG A 99 28.48 -13.06 -10.41
CA ARG A 99 28.03 -12.92 -11.79
C ARG A 99 27.73 -11.44 -12.10
N PHE A 100 28.07 -10.97 -13.29
CA PHE A 100 27.45 -9.73 -13.78
C PHE A 100 25.97 -9.99 -14.03
N MET A 101 25.09 -9.16 -13.45
CA MET A 101 23.66 -9.21 -13.71
C MET A 101 23.39 -9.18 -15.21
N ILE A 102 22.75 -10.22 -15.73
CA ILE A 102 22.17 -10.15 -17.07
C ILE A 102 20.78 -9.53 -16.96
N GLY A 103 20.36 -8.80 -18.00
CA GLY A 103 19.11 -8.04 -17.98
C GLY A 103 17.91 -8.89 -17.55
N LYS A 104 17.01 -8.30 -16.76
CA LYS A 104 15.82 -8.90 -16.10
C LYS A 104 16.06 -9.63 -14.76
N GLU A 105 17.28 -9.72 -14.24
CA GLU A 105 17.55 -10.27 -12.89
C GLU A 105 17.33 -9.28 -11.73
N GLY A 106 16.98 -8.02 -12.04
CA GLY A 106 16.55 -7.01 -11.07
C GLY A 106 15.34 -6.21 -11.60
N TRP A 107 14.69 -5.45 -10.73
CA TRP A 107 13.57 -4.58 -11.10
C TRP A 107 14.07 -3.32 -11.81
N MET A 108 13.69 -3.16 -13.08
CA MET A 108 14.12 -2.06 -13.93
C MET A 108 13.19 -0.85 -13.81
N ILE A 109 13.73 0.36 -13.93
CA ILE A 109 12.95 1.62 -13.81
C ILE A 109 11.89 1.81 -14.91
N THR A 110 11.95 1.02 -15.99
CA THR A 110 10.96 0.94 -17.07
C THR A 110 10.05 -0.29 -16.98
N GLY A 111 10.12 -1.07 -15.89
CA GLY A 111 9.40 -2.33 -15.70
C GLY A 111 10.08 -3.55 -16.32
N ASN A 112 9.56 -4.74 -16.01
CA ASN A 112 10.08 -6.03 -16.46
C ASN A 112 8.96 -6.82 -17.19
N ASP A 113 9.25 -7.38 -18.37
CA ASP A 113 8.31 -8.29 -19.06
C ASP A 113 8.37 -9.73 -18.52
N ASN A 114 7.35 -10.54 -18.86
CA ASN A 114 7.27 -11.98 -18.59
C ASN A 114 7.32 -12.36 -17.10
N ILE A 115 6.80 -11.49 -16.24
CA ILE A 115 6.62 -11.73 -14.80
C ILE A 115 5.50 -12.77 -14.58
N THR A 116 5.78 -13.78 -13.77
CA THR A 116 4.82 -14.82 -13.37
C THR A 116 4.29 -14.51 -11.96
N SER A 117 2.96 -14.34 -11.85
CA SER A 117 2.28 -14.10 -10.58
C SER A 117 2.54 -15.22 -9.56
N PRO A 118 2.63 -14.90 -8.25
CA PRO A 118 2.62 -15.92 -7.20
C PRO A 118 1.39 -16.82 -7.27
N THR A 119 1.58 -18.11 -6.97
CA THR A 119 0.49 -19.11 -6.86
C THR A 119 0.24 -19.54 -5.41
N SER A 120 1.07 -19.09 -4.48
CA SER A 120 0.88 -19.19 -3.03
C SER A 120 -0.37 -18.43 -2.57
N SER A 121 -1.07 -18.95 -1.56
CA SER A 121 -2.21 -18.25 -0.96
C SER A 121 -1.79 -16.94 -0.28
N TYR A 122 -2.69 -15.95 -0.27
CA TYR A 122 -2.48 -14.70 0.48
C TYR A 122 -2.14 -15.00 1.94
N GLY A 123 -1.18 -14.27 2.50
CA GLY A 123 -0.70 -14.44 3.87
C GLY A 123 0.34 -15.54 4.08
N THR A 124 0.82 -16.19 3.01
CA THR A 124 1.86 -17.24 3.08
C THR A 124 3.15 -16.83 2.36
N THR A 125 4.23 -17.60 2.52
CA THR A 125 5.52 -17.34 1.86
C THR A 125 5.36 -17.29 0.33
N ILE A 126 5.83 -16.19 -0.26
CA ILE A 126 5.74 -15.93 -1.70
C ILE A 126 6.67 -16.88 -2.49
N ASN A 127 6.20 -17.35 -3.66
CA ASN A 127 6.88 -18.44 -4.39
C ASN A 127 7.39 -18.11 -5.80
N ASN A 128 6.88 -17.06 -6.45
CA ASN A 128 7.29 -16.65 -7.81
C ASN A 128 7.91 -15.24 -7.82
N ASN A 129 7.54 -14.37 -8.76
CA ASN A 129 8.12 -13.03 -8.89
C ASN A 129 7.40 -11.99 -8.01
N PHE A 130 8.16 -11.09 -7.37
CA PHE A 130 7.62 -10.02 -6.52
C PHE A 130 8.62 -8.85 -6.36
N ILE A 131 8.09 -7.70 -5.95
CA ILE A 131 8.87 -6.58 -5.38
C ILE A 131 8.65 -6.64 -3.86
N GLY A 132 9.72 -6.76 -3.08
CA GLY A 132 9.65 -6.81 -1.62
C GLY A 132 10.83 -7.52 -0.97
N THR A 133 10.68 -7.85 0.31
CA THR A 133 11.64 -8.58 1.14
C THR A 133 11.17 -10.02 1.38
N THR A 134 12.11 -10.94 1.67
CA THR A 134 11.83 -12.35 2.02
C THR A 134 12.11 -12.68 3.49
N ASN A 135 12.52 -11.69 4.25
CA ASN A 135 12.90 -11.76 5.66
C ASN A 135 12.06 -10.77 6.48
N THR A 136 12.28 -10.73 7.79
CA THR A 136 11.60 -9.84 8.74
C THR A 136 12.14 -8.41 8.68
N VAL A 137 12.16 -7.83 7.47
CA VAL A 137 12.57 -6.45 7.20
C VAL A 137 11.48 -5.76 6.39
N ASP A 138 11.08 -4.57 6.82
CA ASP A 138 10.05 -3.76 6.16
C ASP A 138 10.47 -3.36 4.74
N PHE A 139 9.50 -3.30 3.82
CA PHE A 139 9.72 -2.81 2.46
C PHE A 139 9.22 -1.36 2.33
N ALA A 140 10.13 -0.43 2.03
CA ALA A 140 9.86 1.00 2.00
C ALA A 140 10.01 1.61 0.59
N PHE A 141 9.10 2.52 0.25
CA PHE A 141 9.21 3.42 -0.88
C PHE A 141 9.69 4.80 -0.39
N ALA A 142 10.71 5.35 -1.04
CA ALA A 142 11.32 6.63 -0.67
C ALA A 142 11.40 7.59 -1.86
N ALA A 143 11.36 8.90 -1.56
CA ALA A 143 11.60 9.98 -2.51
C ALA A 143 12.37 11.11 -1.83
N ASN A 144 13.37 11.68 -2.52
CA ASN A 144 14.30 12.66 -1.97
C ASN A 144 14.99 12.17 -0.67
N ASN A 145 15.37 10.90 -0.62
CA ASN A 145 15.96 10.21 0.56
C ASN A 145 15.05 10.10 1.80
N TYR A 146 13.78 10.52 1.73
CA TYR A 146 12.80 10.32 2.79
C TYR A 146 11.82 9.20 2.44
N GLU A 147 11.48 8.36 3.41
CA GLU A 147 10.37 7.41 3.30
C GLU A 147 9.05 8.14 2.99
N LYS A 148 8.20 7.50 2.18
CA LYS A 148 6.87 8.01 1.79
C LYS A 148 5.76 6.99 2.06
N MET A 149 6.09 5.71 1.89
CA MET A 149 5.18 4.59 2.14
C MET A 149 6.00 3.40 2.62
N ARG A 150 5.45 2.61 3.54
CA ARG A 150 6.08 1.39 4.04
C ARG A 150 5.08 0.26 4.15
N ILE A 151 5.45 -0.90 3.62
CA ILE A 151 4.81 -2.18 3.90
C ILE A 151 5.61 -2.82 5.03
N LYS A 152 5.03 -2.88 6.24
CA LYS A 152 5.73 -3.52 7.37
C LYS A 152 5.79 -5.03 7.16
N SER A 153 6.94 -5.61 7.49
CA SER A 153 7.07 -7.04 7.69
C SER A 153 6.40 -7.41 9.01
N ASP A 154 5.43 -8.33 8.97
CA ASP A 154 4.98 -9.03 10.16
C ASP A 154 5.57 -10.45 10.17
N ALA A 155 5.74 -11.04 11.36
CA ALA A 155 6.44 -12.32 11.49
C ALA A 155 5.66 -13.53 10.91
N ASN A 156 4.41 -13.31 10.48
CA ASN A 156 3.44 -14.37 10.17
C ASN A 156 2.70 -14.18 8.82
N GLY A 157 3.05 -13.18 8.00
CA GLY A 157 2.44 -12.89 6.69
C GLY A 157 1.00 -12.39 6.69
N ASN A 158 0.27 -12.52 7.81
CA ASN A 158 -1.20 -12.41 7.85
C ASN A 158 -1.74 -10.97 7.85
N THR A 159 -0.91 -9.94 8.09
CA THR A 159 -1.36 -8.53 8.12
C THR A 159 -0.54 -7.62 7.20
N VAL A 160 -1.13 -7.26 6.06
CA VAL A 160 -0.62 -6.13 5.24
C VAL A 160 -0.84 -4.83 6.03
N ARG A 161 0.25 -4.19 6.44
CA ARG A 161 0.25 -2.88 7.08
C ARG A 161 0.90 -1.88 6.16
N ILE A 162 0.09 -0.98 5.60
CA ILE A 162 0.57 0.12 4.76
C ILE A 162 0.59 1.39 5.62
N GLY A 163 1.79 1.83 5.99
CA GLY A 163 2.01 3.18 6.48
C GLY A 163 2.12 4.14 5.29
N ILE A 164 1.36 5.23 5.32
CA ILE A 164 1.53 6.37 4.42
C ILE A 164 1.89 7.56 5.32
N GLY A 165 3.04 8.21 5.06
CA GLY A 165 3.48 9.40 5.80
C GLY A 165 4.05 9.20 7.20
N THR A 166 3.98 8.00 7.82
CA THR A 166 4.44 7.76 9.20
C THR A 166 5.21 6.44 9.37
N ASP A 167 6.23 6.43 10.23
CA ASP A 167 6.93 5.21 10.65
C ASP A 167 6.20 4.50 11.81
N SER A 168 5.48 5.28 12.63
CA SER A 168 4.69 4.85 13.78
C SER A 168 3.28 4.38 13.38
N VAL A 169 3.16 3.07 13.10
CA VAL A 169 1.85 2.40 13.13
C VAL A 169 1.52 2.13 14.60
N THR A 170 0.94 3.13 15.26
CA THR A 170 0.47 3.00 16.65
C THR A 170 -0.54 1.87 16.77
N ALA A 171 -0.30 0.96 17.72
CA ALA A 171 -1.29 -0.04 18.09
C ALA A 171 -2.55 0.68 18.60
N TYR A 172 -3.73 0.08 18.35
CA TYR A 172 -4.99 0.62 18.87
C TYR A 172 -4.90 0.71 20.42
N PRO A 173 -5.38 1.80 21.07
CA PRO A 173 -4.94 2.16 22.44
C PRO A 173 -5.30 1.20 23.60
N SER A 174 -5.82 0.00 23.33
CA SER A 174 -6.27 -0.95 24.37
C SER A 174 -6.22 -2.44 23.99
N GLY A 175 -5.49 -2.87 22.95
CA GLY A 175 -5.41 -4.31 22.65
C GLY A 175 -4.48 -4.75 21.53
N LEU A 176 -4.28 -6.07 21.43
CA LEU A 176 -3.43 -6.77 20.45
C LEU A 176 -3.94 -6.72 18.99
N THR A 177 -4.85 -5.80 18.66
CA THR A 177 -5.47 -5.67 17.35
C THR A 177 -4.71 -4.66 16.49
N THR A 178 -4.14 -5.14 15.39
CA THR A 178 -3.41 -4.33 14.40
C THR A 178 -4.35 -3.49 13.55
N THR A 179 -4.01 -2.22 13.31
CA THR A 179 -4.59 -1.41 12.24
C THR A 179 -3.95 -1.79 10.91
N LEU A 180 -4.76 -2.19 9.91
CA LEU A 180 -4.28 -2.56 8.57
C LEU A 180 -4.03 -1.31 7.69
N LEU A 181 -4.91 -0.32 7.84
CA LEU A 181 -4.78 1.02 7.28
C LEU A 181 -4.78 2.02 8.43
N HIS A 182 -3.74 2.83 8.52
CA HIS A 182 -3.66 3.97 9.43
C HIS A 182 -3.57 5.24 8.58
N ILE A 183 -4.57 6.11 8.71
CA ILE A 183 -4.54 7.46 8.14
C ILE A 183 -4.33 8.39 9.32
N PHE A 184 -3.14 8.96 9.43
CA PHE A 184 -2.72 9.80 10.54
C PHE A 184 -1.92 10.98 10.00
N ASP A 185 -2.07 12.11 10.65
CA ASP A 185 -1.30 13.33 10.43
C ASP A 185 -0.65 13.65 11.78
N ASP A 186 0.68 13.77 11.83
CA ASP A 186 1.46 14.05 13.02
C ASP A 186 1.72 15.56 13.22
N GLY A 187 1.19 16.39 12.33
CA GLY A 187 1.22 17.84 12.41
C GLY A 187 0.52 18.41 13.65
N THR A 188 0.93 19.62 14.04
CA THR A 188 0.47 20.32 15.25
C THR A 188 -0.21 21.66 14.96
N ALA A 189 -0.41 22.03 13.70
CA ALA A 189 -1.11 23.25 13.31
C ALA A 189 -2.63 23.01 13.20
N ALA A 190 -3.41 24.09 13.21
CA ALA A 190 -4.88 24.05 13.11
C ALA A 190 -5.40 23.57 11.73
N THR A 191 -4.49 23.34 10.77
CA THR A 191 -4.76 22.84 9.42
C THR A 191 -4.51 21.35 9.27
N ASP A 192 -3.98 20.68 10.30
CA ASP A 192 -3.39 19.36 10.18
C ASP A 192 -4.46 18.32 10.58
N PHE A 193 -4.79 17.43 9.65
CA PHE A 193 -5.81 16.41 9.82
C PHE A 193 -5.68 15.26 8.82
N ALA A 194 -5.83 14.04 9.32
CA ALA A 194 -6.00 12.85 8.50
C ALA A 194 -7.34 12.92 7.72
N GLN A 195 -7.29 12.87 6.39
CA GLN A 195 -8.47 12.89 5.52
C GLN A 195 -8.71 11.54 4.83
N LEU A 196 -9.94 11.05 4.89
CA LEU A 196 -10.46 9.97 4.02
C LEU A 196 -11.53 10.54 3.10
N GLN A 197 -11.18 10.76 1.82
CA GLN A 197 -12.12 11.25 0.82
C GLN A 197 -12.74 10.09 0.04
N LEU A 198 -14.07 9.98 0.08
CA LEU A 198 -14.86 8.99 -0.65
C LEU A 198 -15.79 9.74 -1.62
N GLY A 199 -15.66 9.48 -2.92
CA GLY A 199 -16.36 10.22 -3.97
C GLY A 199 -16.50 9.43 -5.27
N ALA A 200 -17.49 9.80 -6.09
CA ALA A 200 -17.70 9.26 -7.43
C ALA A 200 -18.17 10.37 -8.38
N ASN A 201 -17.76 10.29 -9.65
CA ASN A 201 -18.21 11.23 -10.68
C ASN A 201 -19.68 10.93 -11.04
N LYS A 202 -20.60 11.70 -10.44
CA LYS A 202 -22.06 11.55 -10.58
C LYS A 202 -22.69 12.92 -10.83
N THR A 203 -23.50 13.00 -11.89
CA THR A 203 -24.11 14.25 -12.38
C THR A 203 -25.63 14.31 -12.18
N THR A 204 -26.24 13.25 -11.64
CA THR A 204 -27.68 13.14 -11.38
C THR A 204 -27.94 12.65 -9.97
N ALA A 205 -29.05 13.10 -9.38
CA ALA A 205 -29.48 12.69 -8.04
C ALA A 205 -29.75 11.16 -7.94
N ASP A 206 -30.00 10.70 -6.71
CA ASP A 206 -30.25 9.31 -6.31
C ASP A 206 -29.09 8.34 -6.59
N ASN A 207 -27.90 8.87 -6.86
CA ASN A 207 -26.67 8.10 -7.02
C ASN A 207 -25.87 8.05 -5.71
N LYS A 208 -25.37 6.86 -5.36
CA LYS A 208 -24.32 6.71 -4.36
C LYS A 208 -23.03 7.38 -4.83
N VAL A 209 -22.39 8.13 -3.93
CA VAL A 209 -21.13 8.83 -4.19
C VAL A 209 -19.99 8.41 -3.25
N GLY A 210 -20.28 7.85 -2.08
CA GLY A 210 -19.26 7.32 -1.17
C GLY A 210 -19.80 6.19 -0.30
N GLU A 211 -18.92 5.28 0.15
CA GLU A 211 -19.30 4.09 0.91
C GLU A 211 -18.17 3.64 1.84
N LEU A 212 -18.49 3.44 3.12
CA LEU A 212 -17.67 2.69 4.07
C LEU A 212 -18.40 1.38 4.38
N ASN A 213 -17.69 0.26 4.23
CA ASN A 213 -18.27 -1.08 4.24
C ASN A 213 -17.70 -1.93 5.37
N PHE A 214 -18.59 -2.61 6.11
CA PHE A 214 -18.24 -3.52 7.19
C PHE A 214 -18.64 -4.94 6.79
N HIS A 215 -17.64 -5.79 6.54
CA HIS A 215 -17.81 -7.12 5.98
C HIS A 215 -17.42 -8.22 6.98
N ALA A 216 -18.03 -9.38 6.82
CA ALA A 216 -17.61 -10.63 7.46
C ALA A 216 -17.84 -11.81 6.50
N SER A 217 -16.89 -12.73 6.43
CA SER A 217 -17.05 -13.98 5.69
C SER A 217 -17.68 -15.04 6.58
N VAL A 218 -18.72 -15.71 6.06
CA VAL A 218 -19.32 -16.90 6.67
C VAL A 218 -19.47 -17.95 5.58
N ASN A 219 -19.00 -19.17 5.83
CA ASN A 219 -19.08 -20.30 4.90
C ASN A 219 -18.58 -19.95 3.47
N THR A 220 -17.38 -19.37 3.36
CA THR A 220 -16.71 -18.93 2.11
C THR A 220 -17.40 -17.80 1.33
N THR A 221 -18.56 -17.30 1.78
CA THR A 221 -19.23 -16.15 1.17
C THR A 221 -18.95 -14.89 1.98
N ASP A 222 -18.39 -13.87 1.34
CA ASP A 222 -18.24 -12.55 1.95
C ASP A 222 -19.59 -11.80 1.97
N ARG A 223 -19.90 -11.16 3.10
CA ARG A 223 -21.20 -10.51 3.34
C ARG A 223 -21.02 -9.17 4.04
N ARG A 224 -21.68 -8.13 3.52
CA ARG A 224 -21.88 -6.85 4.23
C ARG A 224 -22.72 -7.09 5.48
N ALA A 225 -22.13 -6.84 6.65
CA ALA A 225 -22.82 -6.78 7.94
C ALA A 225 -23.44 -5.39 8.17
N ALA A 226 -22.75 -4.33 7.74
CA ALA A 226 -23.24 -2.96 7.75
C ALA A 226 -22.56 -2.12 6.65
N SER A 227 -23.16 -0.97 6.30
CA SER A 227 -22.51 0.06 5.50
C SER A 227 -22.91 1.47 5.96
N ILE A 228 -22.06 2.44 5.66
CA ILE A 228 -22.37 3.87 5.75
C ILE A 228 -22.19 4.43 4.34
N GLU A 229 -23.24 4.98 3.77
CA GLU A 229 -23.29 5.37 2.35
C GLU A 229 -23.67 6.86 2.23
N SER A 230 -22.95 7.59 1.39
CA SER A 230 -23.28 8.95 0.98
C SER A 230 -23.99 8.93 -0.37
N TYR A 231 -25.14 9.59 -0.46
CA TYR A 231 -25.97 9.64 -1.65
C TYR A 231 -26.25 11.07 -2.07
N LEU A 232 -26.09 11.35 -3.36
CA LEU A 232 -26.46 12.60 -4.00
C LEU A 232 -27.99 12.73 -4.02
N THR A 233 -28.56 13.76 -3.40
CA THR A 233 -30.01 14.05 -3.40
C THR A 233 -30.39 15.29 -4.20
N GLY A 234 -29.41 16.07 -4.67
CA GLY A 234 -29.64 17.19 -5.56
C GLY A 234 -28.36 17.64 -6.27
N VAL A 235 -28.51 18.09 -7.51
CA VAL A 235 -27.47 18.72 -8.33
C VAL A 235 -28.09 19.96 -8.96
N SER A 236 -27.51 21.14 -8.77
CA SER A 236 -27.96 22.37 -9.44
C SER A 236 -27.07 22.77 -10.62
N ALA A 237 -27.59 23.62 -11.50
CA ALA A 237 -26.87 24.09 -12.70
C ALA A 237 -25.68 25.01 -12.38
N ALA A 238 -25.75 25.78 -11.29
CA ALA A 238 -24.55 26.28 -10.61
C ALA A 238 -24.03 25.13 -9.71
N PRO A 239 -22.71 24.86 -9.64
CA PRO A 239 -22.15 23.59 -9.17
C PRO A 239 -22.20 23.41 -7.64
N ASN A 240 -23.43 23.30 -7.11
CA ASN A 240 -23.71 22.83 -5.77
C ASN A 240 -24.32 21.44 -5.85
N ILE A 241 -23.93 20.60 -4.91
CA ILE A 241 -24.48 19.27 -4.69
C ILE A 241 -25.04 19.19 -3.27
N SER A 242 -26.17 18.51 -3.12
CA SER A 242 -26.73 18.16 -1.82
C SER A 242 -26.73 16.65 -1.69
N GLY A 243 -26.42 16.13 -0.49
CA GLY A 243 -26.37 14.69 -0.26
C GLY A 243 -26.78 14.29 1.15
N ASP A 244 -27.18 13.03 1.27
CA ASP A 244 -27.64 12.39 2.49
C ASP A 244 -26.61 11.38 2.97
N LEU A 245 -26.41 11.27 4.29
CA LEU A 245 -25.64 10.21 4.92
C LEU A 245 -26.59 9.12 5.44
N ARG A 246 -26.37 7.87 5.03
CA ARG A 246 -27.28 6.74 5.26
C ARG A 246 -26.54 5.60 5.95
N PHE A 247 -27.18 4.98 6.94
CA PHE A 247 -26.63 3.87 7.72
C PHE A 247 -27.46 2.62 7.46
N PHE A 248 -26.82 1.54 7.03
CA PHE A 248 -27.45 0.27 6.71
C PHE A 248 -26.92 -0.85 7.60
N THR A 249 -27.80 -1.78 7.98
CA THR A 249 -27.41 -3.03 8.63
C THR A 249 -28.03 -4.22 7.92
N ASN A 250 -27.35 -5.36 7.98
CA ASN A 250 -27.92 -6.66 7.65
C ASN A 250 -28.59 -7.21 8.91
N ASP A 251 -29.87 -7.55 8.82
CA ASP A 251 -30.47 -8.47 9.79
C ASP A 251 -30.24 -9.88 9.27
N THR A 252 -29.97 -10.86 10.15
CA THR A 252 -29.62 -12.22 9.69
C THR A 252 -30.76 -12.83 8.84
N VAL A 253 -32.00 -12.38 9.05
CA VAL A 253 -33.16 -12.61 8.19
C VAL A 253 -34.00 -11.31 8.11
N PRO A 254 -34.38 -10.81 6.92
CA PRO A 254 -33.97 -11.22 5.58
C PRO A 254 -32.54 -10.78 5.26
N THR A 255 -31.85 -11.54 4.41
CA THR A 255 -30.40 -11.46 4.13
C THR A 255 -29.91 -10.19 3.40
N THR A 256 -30.73 -9.14 3.35
CA THR A 256 -30.55 -7.89 2.60
C THR A 256 -30.23 -6.72 3.52
N LEU A 257 -29.23 -5.92 3.14
CA LEU A 257 -28.93 -4.65 3.81
C LEU A 257 -30.15 -3.72 3.79
N THR A 258 -30.54 -3.22 4.96
CA THR A 258 -31.71 -2.35 5.15
C THR A 258 -31.27 -1.02 5.73
N GLU A 259 -31.79 0.09 5.19
CA GLU A 259 -31.54 1.44 5.72
C GLU A 259 -32.18 1.56 7.12
N ARG A 260 -31.36 1.83 8.14
CA ARG A 260 -31.82 1.96 9.54
C ARG A 260 -31.85 3.39 10.03
N MET A 261 -30.95 4.24 9.53
CA MET A 261 -30.88 5.65 9.88
C MET A 261 -30.42 6.49 8.68
N ARG A 262 -30.90 7.72 8.60
CA ARG A 262 -30.50 8.74 7.62
C ARG A 262 -30.30 10.08 8.27
N ILE A 263 -29.33 10.84 7.78
CA ILE A 263 -29.26 12.30 7.91
C ILE A 263 -29.44 12.87 6.50
N THR A 264 -30.51 13.63 6.28
CA THR A 264 -30.75 14.27 4.97
C THR A 264 -29.86 15.49 4.75
N SER A 265 -29.72 15.93 3.51
CA SER A 265 -29.09 17.21 3.15
C SER A 265 -29.71 18.46 3.82
N LYS A 266 -30.91 18.34 4.41
CA LYS A 266 -31.58 19.38 5.21
C LYS A 266 -31.26 19.30 6.71
N GLY A 267 -30.46 18.33 7.14
CA GLY A 267 -30.14 18.05 8.53
C GLY A 267 -31.22 17.25 9.30
N TYR A 268 -32.22 16.70 8.61
CA TYR A 268 -33.26 15.87 9.25
C TYR A 268 -32.76 14.46 9.50
N VAL A 269 -32.94 13.95 10.72
CA VAL A 269 -32.58 12.60 11.13
C VAL A 269 -33.81 11.68 11.07
N GLY A 270 -33.75 10.66 10.21
CA GLY A 270 -34.73 9.59 10.17
C GLY A 270 -34.17 8.32 10.80
N ILE A 271 -34.94 7.64 11.66
CA ILE A 271 -34.67 6.28 12.13
C ILE A 271 -35.80 5.39 11.66
N ASN A 272 -35.45 4.36 10.87
CA ASN A 272 -36.38 3.44 10.21
C ASN A 272 -37.47 4.19 9.38
N THR A 273 -37.13 5.36 8.86
CA THR A 273 -37.87 6.12 7.84
C THR A 273 -36.87 6.70 6.85
N THR A 274 -37.17 6.59 5.55
CA THR A 274 -36.32 7.11 4.46
C THR A 274 -36.62 8.57 4.11
N SER A 275 -37.73 9.11 4.63
CA SER A 275 -38.30 10.42 4.27
C SER A 275 -38.70 11.21 5.52
N PRO A 276 -37.77 11.52 6.45
CA PRO A 276 -38.09 12.26 7.66
C PRO A 276 -38.64 13.66 7.34
N THR A 277 -39.71 14.03 8.03
CA THR A 277 -40.44 15.30 7.88
C THR A 277 -40.16 16.29 9.01
N ALA A 278 -39.56 15.81 10.10
CA ALA A 278 -39.09 16.60 11.24
C ALA A 278 -37.57 16.45 11.41
N TYR A 279 -36.95 17.32 12.21
CA TYR A 279 -35.50 17.24 12.53
C TYR A 279 -35.08 15.90 13.15
N LEU A 280 -35.98 15.23 13.87
CA LEU A 280 -35.85 13.85 14.28
C LEU A 280 -37.20 13.14 14.08
N GLU A 281 -37.21 12.07 13.29
CA GLU A 281 -38.37 11.22 13.08
C GLU A 281 -37.99 9.74 13.28
N VAL A 282 -38.78 9.01 14.08
CA VAL A 282 -38.54 7.60 14.42
C VAL A 282 -39.82 6.82 14.16
N GLN A 283 -39.74 5.81 13.29
CA GLN A 283 -40.89 4.96 12.93
C GLN A 283 -40.62 3.49 13.31
N THR A 284 -41.66 2.71 13.59
CA THR A 284 -41.55 1.25 13.79
C THR A 284 -41.67 0.49 12.48
N PRO A 285 -40.93 -0.62 12.28
CA PRO A 285 -40.92 -1.36 11.01
C PRO A 285 -42.22 -2.12 10.72
N SER A 286 -43.06 -2.37 11.72
CA SER A 286 -44.33 -3.09 11.56
C SER A 286 -45.31 -2.80 12.70
N ALA A 287 -46.61 -2.95 12.43
CA ALA A 287 -47.64 -2.91 13.45
C ALA A 287 -47.46 -4.08 14.44
N GLY A 288 -47.47 -3.80 15.74
CA GLY A 288 -47.15 -4.79 16.79
C GLY A 288 -45.65 -5.01 17.04
N GLY A 289 -44.77 -4.25 16.39
CA GLY A 289 -43.35 -4.20 16.71
C GLY A 289 -43.04 -3.53 18.07
N PRO A 290 -41.76 -3.48 18.48
CA PRO A 290 -41.34 -2.77 19.70
C PRO A 290 -41.68 -1.28 19.64
N PHE A 291 -41.69 -0.60 20.80
CA PHE A 291 -42.28 0.73 20.97
C PHE A 291 -41.85 1.80 19.94
N LEU A 292 -42.86 2.55 19.47
CA LEU A 292 -42.71 3.68 18.54
C LEU A 292 -42.26 4.93 19.31
N GLY A 293 -41.00 4.96 19.73
CA GLY A 293 -40.43 6.10 20.47
C GLY A 293 -39.00 5.89 20.96
N ALA A 294 -38.38 6.99 21.42
CA ALA A 294 -37.08 6.94 22.08
C ALA A 294 -37.22 6.37 23.49
N LYS A 295 -36.65 5.18 23.74
CA LYS A 295 -36.67 4.57 25.07
C LYS A 295 -35.69 5.25 26.02
N ILE A 296 -36.13 6.31 26.67
CA ILE A 296 -35.34 7.03 27.67
C ILE A 296 -35.43 6.28 29.01
N TRP A 297 -34.42 5.44 29.27
CA TRP A 297 -34.25 4.73 30.53
C TRP A 297 -33.65 5.65 31.61
N ASN A 298 -34.28 5.70 32.79
CA ASN A 298 -33.62 6.16 34.01
C ASN A 298 -33.14 4.94 34.82
N ASN A 299 -31.82 4.75 34.92
CA ASN A 299 -31.23 3.57 35.56
C ASN A 299 -31.15 3.73 37.09
N ARG A 300 -32.30 3.57 37.77
CA ARG A 300 -32.35 3.29 39.21
C ARG A 300 -33.32 2.16 39.48
N GLY A 301 -32.90 1.22 40.34
CA GLY A 301 -33.57 -0.07 40.53
C GLY A 301 -35.00 0.02 41.07
N THR A 302 -35.73 -1.11 40.94
CA THR A 302 -37.09 -1.35 41.42
C THR A 302 -38.18 -0.43 40.84
N THR A 303 -38.58 -0.79 39.61
CA THR A 303 -39.95 -0.69 39.03
C THR A 303 -40.60 0.69 38.82
N GLY A 304 -40.94 1.03 37.56
CA GLY A 304 -42.00 2.01 37.25
C GLY A 304 -41.61 3.42 36.78
N ASN A 305 -40.45 3.63 36.15
CA ASN A 305 -40.00 4.97 35.72
C ASN A 305 -40.00 5.16 34.19
N TYR A 306 -40.63 6.25 33.71
CA TYR A 306 -40.76 6.63 32.29
C TYR A 306 -40.18 8.03 32.03
N ALA A 307 -39.62 8.29 30.84
CA ALA A 307 -39.07 9.60 30.48
C ALA A 307 -38.95 9.93 28.97
N LEU A 308 -39.50 9.20 28.00
CA LEU A 308 -40.96 9.08 27.82
C LEU A 308 -41.30 8.05 26.72
N GLU A 309 -42.06 7.01 27.05
CA GLU A 309 -42.67 6.03 26.12
C GLU A 309 -44.17 6.00 26.43
N LEU A 310 -45.06 6.22 25.45
CA LEU A 310 -46.50 6.42 25.71
C LEU A 310 -47.46 5.61 24.81
N ASN A 311 -47.02 4.48 24.26
CA ASN A 311 -47.96 3.45 23.80
C ASN A 311 -47.84 2.22 24.69
N VAL A 312 -48.88 1.98 25.49
CA VAL A 312 -48.92 0.90 26.47
C VAL A 312 -49.55 -0.32 25.84
N ALA A 313 -48.80 -1.43 25.84
CA ALA A 313 -49.31 -2.75 25.48
C ALA A 313 -50.22 -3.31 26.60
N SER A 314 -51.37 -2.69 26.82
CA SER A 314 -52.42 -3.18 27.73
C SER A 314 -53.81 -2.77 27.25
N THR A 315 -54.83 -3.45 27.77
CA THR A 315 -56.24 -3.20 27.48
C THR A 315 -56.90 -2.27 28.52
N ALA A 316 -56.18 -1.34 29.16
CA ALA A 316 -56.64 -0.61 30.37
C ALA A 316 -56.65 0.94 30.28
N VAL A 317 -57.66 1.59 30.90
CA VAL A 317 -58.32 2.85 30.51
C VAL A 317 -57.55 4.18 30.36
N THR A 318 -56.32 4.33 30.84
CA THR A 318 -55.81 5.65 31.28
C THR A 318 -54.53 6.19 30.61
N ASN A 319 -54.03 5.54 29.55
CA ASN A 319 -52.69 5.80 28.98
C ASN A 319 -52.57 7.11 28.18
N ARG A 320 -51.70 8.06 28.57
CA ARG A 320 -51.71 9.42 27.98
C ARG A 320 -50.97 9.54 26.64
N ILE A 321 -51.52 8.93 25.60
CA ILE A 321 -50.97 8.76 24.23
C ILE A 321 -50.53 10.08 23.54
N LEU A 322 -51.18 11.22 23.83
CA LEU A 322 -50.95 12.46 23.07
C LEU A 322 -51.14 13.74 23.91
N SER A 323 -50.33 14.77 23.61
CA SER A 323 -50.53 16.18 24.02
C SER A 323 -50.61 17.09 22.79
N ILE A 324 -51.55 18.03 22.80
CA ILE A 324 -51.88 18.93 21.69
C ILE A 324 -51.64 20.38 22.11
N LYS A 325 -50.88 21.12 21.31
CA LYS A 325 -50.52 22.52 21.59
C LYS A 325 -50.91 23.46 20.44
N GLY A 326 -51.33 24.68 20.77
CA GLY A 326 -51.57 25.79 19.85
C GLY A 326 -50.70 26.99 20.23
N ASN A 327 -50.00 27.60 19.27
CA ASN A 327 -48.97 28.63 19.52
C ASN A 327 -47.94 28.24 20.61
N GLY A 328 -47.63 26.94 20.75
CA GLY A 328 -46.72 26.41 21.77
C GLY A 328 -47.35 26.09 23.14
N THR A 329 -48.64 26.42 23.36
CA THR A 329 -49.36 26.22 24.63
C THR A 329 -50.26 24.98 24.56
N GLU A 330 -50.25 24.09 25.57
CA GLU A 330 -51.13 22.91 25.60
C GLU A 330 -52.61 23.30 25.70
N VAL A 331 -53.44 22.72 24.83
CA VAL A 331 -54.88 22.99 24.69
C VAL A 331 -55.73 21.75 24.98
N ALA A 332 -55.19 20.55 24.69
CA ALA A 332 -55.87 19.27 24.90
C ALA A 332 -54.87 18.11 24.95
N SER A 333 -55.30 16.94 25.44
CA SER A 333 -54.39 15.81 25.65
C SER A 333 -55.13 14.52 26.05
N PHE A 334 -54.78 13.40 25.41
CA PHE A 334 -55.58 12.17 25.38
C PHE A 334 -55.03 11.07 26.27
N ARG A 335 -55.93 10.44 27.05
CA ARG A 335 -55.72 9.19 27.81
C ARG A 335 -56.35 8.02 27.03
N GLY A 336 -55.90 6.78 27.25
CA GLY A 336 -56.06 5.68 26.30
C GLY A 336 -56.61 4.41 26.93
N ASN A 337 -57.67 3.90 26.29
CA ASN A 337 -58.59 2.83 26.71
C ASN A 337 -57.97 1.44 27.00
N GLY A 338 -58.70 0.54 27.68
CA GLY A 338 -60.13 0.62 28.06
C GLY A 338 -60.54 -0.16 29.29
#